data_AF-A0A821I301-F1
#
_entry.id   AF-A0A821I301-F1
#
_cell.length_a   1.000
_cell.length_b   1.000
_cell.length_c   1.000
_cell.angle_alpha   90.00
_cell.angle_beta   90.00
_cell.angle_gamma   90.00
#
_symmetry.space_group_name_H-M   'P 1'
#
loop_
_entity.id
_entity.type
_entity.pdbx_description
1 polymer ?
#
loop_
_entity_poly.entity_id
_entity_poly.type
_entity_poly.pdbx_seq_one_letter_code
_entity_poly.pdbx_strand_id
1 'polypeptide(L)'
;MDIDNGQSASSTMMTTTSENISSQMQEIYETINILDGGIQTLNDDIQRLSSESVKLQSSIESLTQDIGSLKLNVQEQSCFLDGVKPNQEILQQDVASLKQKIDDLQYVSYDGTLTWKIVSFNEKTMDAQSERQTSIYSPPFYSSPTGYKMRARLYLNGDRNAQGTHMSLFFVLMRGPNDAILKFPFNYKVTFCLYDQTPQQRHIIDSFRPDIRSN
;
A
#
# COMPACT_ATOMS: atom_id res chain seq x y z
N MET A 1 -108.95 -62.64 -13.57
CA MET A 1 -107.93 -63.70 -13.65
C MET A 1 -107.07 -63.41 -14.86
N ASP A 2 -105.79 -63.09 -14.79
CA ASP A 2 -104.92 -62.47 -13.80
C ASP A 2 -103.57 -62.32 -14.53
N ILE A 3 -102.90 -61.19 -14.32
CA ILE A 3 -101.44 -60.96 -14.48
C ILE A 3 -100.87 -60.96 -15.92
N ASP A 4 -100.48 -59.78 -16.42
CA ASP A 4 -99.07 -59.40 -16.75
C ASP A 4 -99.01 -58.09 -17.58
N ASN A 5 -99.07 -56.94 -16.90
CA ASN A 5 -98.93 -55.60 -17.52
C ASN A 5 -97.61 -54.91 -17.09
N GLY A 6 -96.55 -55.69 -16.84
CA GLY A 6 -95.29 -55.20 -16.26
C GLY A 6 -94.09 -55.12 -17.22
N GLN A 7 -94.13 -55.75 -18.40
CA GLN A 7 -92.91 -56.00 -19.19
C GLN A 7 -92.58 -54.96 -20.27
N SER A 8 -93.54 -54.24 -20.84
CA SER A 8 -93.30 -53.37 -22.02
C SER A 8 -92.71 -51.99 -21.69
N ALA A 9 -93.17 -51.31 -20.63
CA ALA A 9 -92.59 -50.05 -20.16
C ALA A 9 -91.15 -50.23 -19.61
N SER A 10 -90.86 -51.44 -19.12
CA SER A 10 -89.55 -51.86 -18.64
C SER A 10 -88.52 -51.93 -19.77
N SER A 11 -88.92 -52.42 -20.95
CA SER A 11 -88.05 -52.56 -22.12
C SER A 11 -87.60 -51.21 -22.72
N THR A 12 -88.53 -50.26 -22.91
CA THR A 12 -88.21 -48.93 -23.45
C THR A 12 -87.36 -48.07 -22.50
N MET A 13 -87.61 -48.16 -21.19
CA MET A 13 -86.75 -47.54 -20.16
C MET A 13 -85.36 -48.20 -20.11
N MET A 14 -85.26 -49.52 -20.29
CA MET A 14 -83.98 -50.24 -20.34
C MET A 14 -83.15 -49.84 -21.58
N THR A 15 -83.76 -49.61 -22.74
CA THR A 15 -83.03 -49.14 -23.93
C THR A 15 -82.53 -47.71 -23.80
N THR A 16 -83.32 -46.77 -23.25
CA THR A 16 -82.88 -45.38 -23.03
C THR A 16 -81.80 -45.29 -21.95
N THR A 17 -81.85 -46.13 -20.92
CA THR A 17 -80.76 -46.22 -19.92
C THR A 17 -79.49 -46.82 -20.52
N SER A 18 -79.59 -47.81 -21.40
CA SER A 18 -78.43 -48.41 -22.06
C SER A 18 -77.73 -47.44 -23.03
N GLU A 19 -78.49 -46.67 -23.82
CA GLU A 19 -77.95 -45.62 -24.70
C GLU A 19 -77.28 -44.50 -23.91
N ASN A 20 -77.87 -44.10 -22.77
CA ASN A 20 -77.30 -43.10 -21.87
C ASN A 20 -75.99 -43.57 -21.22
N ILE A 21 -75.92 -44.83 -20.80
CA ILE A 21 -74.68 -45.45 -20.27
C ILE A 21 -73.60 -45.52 -21.37
N SER A 22 -73.98 -45.85 -22.61
CA SER A 22 -73.03 -45.89 -23.73
C SER A 22 -72.46 -44.51 -24.04
N SER A 23 -73.28 -43.46 -24.01
CA SER A 23 -72.82 -42.07 -24.19
C SER A 23 -71.87 -41.64 -23.07
N GLN A 24 -72.21 -41.94 -21.81
CA GLN A 24 -71.34 -41.65 -20.66
C GLN A 24 -70.01 -42.40 -20.74
N MET A 25 -70.02 -43.66 -21.21
CA MET A 25 -68.79 -44.41 -21.44
C MET A 25 -67.92 -43.79 -22.54
N GLN A 26 -68.53 -43.34 -23.65
CA GLN A 26 -67.82 -42.64 -24.73
C GLN A 26 -67.13 -41.36 -24.21
N GLU A 27 -67.84 -40.58 -23.40
CA GLU A 27 -67.35 -39.33 -22.81
C GLU A 27 -66.19 -39.59 -21.83
N ILE A 28 -66.28 -40.66 -21.03
CA ILE A 28 -65.20 -41.15 -20.16
C ILE A 28 -63.97 -41.54 -20.99
N TYR A 29 -64.15 -42.26 -22.10
CA TYR A 29 -63.03 -42.63 -22.98
C TYR A 29 -62.34 -41.39 -23.58
N GLU A 30 -63.11 -40.39 -24.00
CA GLU A 30 -62.55 -39.12 -24.48
C GLU A 30 -61.79 -38.38 -23.37
N THR A 31 -62.33 -38.33 -22.15
CA THR A 31 -61.63 -37.70 -21.01
C THR A 31 -60.34 -38.44 -20.67
N ILE A 32 -60.36 -39.78 -20.68
CA ILE A 32 -59.17 -40.61 -20.45
C ILE A 32 -58.10 -40.33 -21.51
N ASN A 33 -58.47 -40.23 -22.79
CA ASN A 33 -57.51 -39.95 -23.86
C ASN A 33 -56.91 -38.55 -23.75
N ILE A 34 -57.71 -37.54 -23.37
CA ILE A 34 -57.21 -36.18 -23.11
C ILE A 34 -56.25 -36.17 -21.92
N LEU A 35 -56.60 -36.88 -20.83
CA LEU A 35 -55.77 -37.04 -19.65
C LEU A 35 -54.43 -37.74 -19.99
N ASP A 36 -54.47 -38.80 -20.80
CA ASP A 36 -53.26 -39.53 -21.23
C ASP A 36 -52.31 -38.64 -22.05
N GLY A 37 -52.84 -37.86 -23.00
CA GLY A 37 -52.06 -36.88 -23.75
C GLY A 37 -51.47 -35.77 -22.87
N GLY A 38 -52.22 -35.31 -21.86
CA GLY A 38 -51.73 -34.36 -20.85
C GLY A 38 -50.59 -34.94 -20.00
N ILE A 39 -50.71 -36.21 -19.59
CA ILE A 39 -49.67 -36.92 -18.84
C ILE A 39 -48.40 -37.09 -19.69
N GLN A 40 -48.53 -37.44 -20.96
CA GLN A 40 -47.38 -37.53 -21.88
C GLN A 40 -46.67 -36.18 -22.05
N THR A 41 -47.42 -35.11 -22.26
CA THR A 41 -46.85 -33.76 -22.40
C THR A 41 -46.10 -33.35 -21.12
N LEU A 42 -46.68 -33.59 -19.95
CA LEU A 42 -46.03 -33.33 -18.67
C LEU A 42 -44.76 -34.17 -18.49
N ASN A 43 -44.78 -35.43 -18.91
CA ASN A 43 -43.62 -36.31 -18.84
C ASN A 43 -42.48 -35.81 -19.76
N ASP A 44 -42.80 -35.35 -20.96
CA ASP A 44 -41.82 -34.78 -21.89
C ASP A 44 -41.19 -33.49 -21.31
N ASP A 45 -42.01 -32.62 -20.70
CA ASP A 45 -41.51 -31.42 -20.02
C ASP A 45 -40.63 -31.77 -18.82
N ILE A 46 -40.97 -32.80 -18.04
CA ILE A 46 -40.13 -33.29 -16.93
C ILE A 46 -38.77 -33.75 -17.45
N GLN A 47 -38.73 -34.51 -18.54
CA GLN A 47 -37.48 -34.97 -19.16
C GLN A 47 -36.65 -33.80 -19.68
N ARG A 48 -37.29 -32.83 -20.33
CA ARG A 48 -36.61 -31.62 -20.83
C ARG A 48 -36.02 -30.80 -19.69
N LEU A 49 -36.80 -30.51 -18.65
CA LEU A 49 -36.36 -29.78 -17.45
C LEU A 49 -35.22 -30.52 -16.73
N SER A 50 -35.30 -31.86 -16.65
CA SER A 50 -34.23 -32.68 -16.11
C SER A 50 -32.93 -32.51 -16.91
N SER A 51 -33.01 -32.52 -18.25
CA SER A 51 -31.84 -32.32 -19.11
C SER A 51 -31.23 -30.90 -18.98
N GLU A 52 -32.07 -29.87 -18.82
CA GLU A 52 -31.62 -28.49 -18.62
C GLU A 52 -30.95 -28.32 -17.25
N SER A 53 -31.51 -28.93 -16.21
CA SER A 53 -30.93 -28.94 -14.86
C SER A 53 -29.52 -29.56 -14.85
N VAL A 54 -29.31 -30.67 -15.57
CA VAL A 54 -27.98 -31.30 -15.70
C VAL A 54 -26.98 -30.38 -16.42
N LYS A 55 -27.40 -29.67 -17.47
CA LYS A 55 -26.53 -28.70 -18.17
C LYS A 55 -26.14 -27.53 -17.28
N LEU A 56 -27.10 -26.97 -16.53
CA LEU A 56 -26.84 -25.90 -15.56
C LEU A 56 -25.88 -26.37 -14.46
N GLN A 57 -26.06 -27.59 -13.95
CA GLN A 57 -25.18 -28.19 -12.96
C GLN A 57 -23.73 -28.27 -13.47
N SER A 58 -23.53 -28.76 -14.69
CA SER A 58 -22.19 -28.83 -15.30
C SER A 58 -21.55 -27.45 -15.50
N SER A 59 -22.36 -26.44 -15.82
CA SER A 59 -21.88 -25.06 -15.99
C SER A 59 -21.47 -24.46 -14.64
N ILE A 60 -22.23 -24.72 -13.58
CA ILE A 60 -21.91 -24.30 -12.20
C ILE A 60 -20.59 -24.93 -11.74
N GLU A 61 -20.38 -26.21 -12.03
CA GLU A 61 -19.14 -26.90 -11.69
C GLU A 61 -17.92 -26.30 -12.41
N SER A 62 -18.04 -26.02 -13.71
CA SER A 62 -16.99 -25.34 -14.48
C SER A 62 -16.67 -23.95 -13.92
N LEU A 63 -17.70 -23.13 -13.66
CA LEU A 63 -17.51 -21.79 -13.10
C LEU A 63 -16.90 -21.83 -11.70
N THR A 64 -17.25 -22.83 -10.90
CA THR A 64 -16.67 -23.03 -9.57
C THR A 64 -15.18 -23.34 -9.65
N GLN A 65 -14.76 -24.14 -10.63
CA GLN A 65 -13.36 -24.45 -10.89
C GLN A 65 -12.57 -23.22 -11.38
N ASP A 66 -13.16 -22.41 -12.27
CA ASP A 66 -12.55 -21.17 -12.75
C ASP A 66 -12.37 -20.15 -11.62
N ILE A 67 -13.38 -19.98 -10.76
CA ILE A 67 -13.30 -19.11 -9.57
C ILE A 67 -12.17 -19.58 -8.64
N GLY A 68 -12.02 -20.88 -8.44
CA GLY A 68 -10.92 -21.45 -7.64
C GLY A 68 -9.55 -21.09 -8.22
N SER A 69 -9.40 -21.23 -9.53
CA SER A 69 -8.14 -20.93 -10.24
C SER A 69 -7.81 -19.43 -10.21
N LEU A 70 -8.81 -18.57 -10.47
CA LEU A 70 -8.66 -17.12 -10.38
C LEU A 70 -8.27 -16.68 -8.96
N LYS A 71 -8.88 -17.29 -7.94
CA LYS A 71 -8.55 -16.98 -6.54
C LYS A 71 -7.11 -17.32 -6.19
N LEU A 72 -6.58 -18.44 -6.68
CA LEU A 72 -5.17 -18.81 -6.49
C LEU A 72 -4.24 -17.82 -7.18
N ASN A 73 -4.53 -17.43 -8.43
CA ASN A 73 -3.72 -16.44 -9.15
C ASN A 73 -3.70 -15.08 -8.45
N VAL A 74 -4.85 -14.61 -7.95
CA VAL A 74 -4.93 -13.35 -7.18
C VAL A 74 -4.11 -13.46 -5.88
N GLN A 75 -4.17 -14.59 -5.20
CA GLN A 75 -3.39 -14.83 -3.98
C GLN A 75 -1.88 -14.83 -4.26
N GLU A 76 -1.45 -15.48 -5.34
CA GLU A 76 -0.05 -15.51 -5.76
C GLU A 76 0.47 -14.13 -6.13
N GLN A 77 -0.30 -13.37 -6.92
CA GLN A 77 0.03 -11.98 -7.25
C GLN A 77 0.10 -11.08 -6.01
N SER A 78 -0.80 -11.27 -5.04
CA SER A 78 -0.75 -10.53 -3.77
C SER A 78 0.55 -10.84 -3.02
N CYS A 79 0.93 -12.11 -2.92
CA CYS A 79 2.16 -12.53 -2.26
C CYS A 79 3.40 -11.94 -2.95
N PHE A 80 3.43 -11.94 -4.28
CA PHE A 80 4.51 -11.34 -5.05
C PHE A 80 4.62 -9.83 -4.79
N LEU A 81 3.50 -9.10 -4.80
CA LEU A 81 3.47 -7.68 -4.49
C LEU A 81 4.00 -7.39 -3.09
N ASP A 82 3.61 -8.20 -2.11
CA ASP A 82 4.10 -8.06 -0.73
C ASP A 82 5.62 -8.30 -0.62
N GLY A 83 6.19 -9.17 -1.46
CA GLY A 83 7.64 -9.34 -1.55
C GLY A 83 8.37 -8.16 -2.22
N VAL A 84 7.72 -7.44 -3.14
CA VAL A 84 8.34 -6.30 -3.86
C VAL A 84 8.26 -4.99 -3.08
N LYS A 85 7.20 -4.77 -2.30
CA LYS A 85 7.01 -3.57 -1.45
C LYS A 85 8.23 -3.19 -0.60
N PRO A 86 8.84 -4.08 0.21
CA PRO A 86 9.99 -3.69 1.04
C PRO A 86 11.19 -3.24 0.20
N ASN A 87 11.43 -3.87 -0.96
CA ASN A 87 12.50 -3.46 -1.85
C ASN A 87 12.25 -2.07 -2.41
N GLN A 88 11.00 -1.74 -2.74
CA GLN A 88 10.62 -0.40 -3.19
C GLN A 88 10.85 0.65 -2.09
N GLU A 89 10.51 0.36 -0.85
CA GLU A 89 10.74 1.26 0.29
C GLU A 89 12.24 1.51 0.54
N ILE A 90 13.05 0.45 0.51
CA ILE A 90 14.52 0.55 0.63
C ILE A 90 15.08 1.42 -0.50
N LEU A 91 14.67 1.18 -1.74
CA LEU A 91 15.12 1.98 -2.89
C LEU A 91 14.71 3.46 -2.76
N GLN A 92 13.51 3.74 -2.26
CA GLN A 92 13.07 5.12 -2.02
C GLN A 92 13.93 5.81 -0.95
N GLN A 93 14.28 5.09 0.13
CA GLN A 93 15.16 5.58 1.18
C GLN A 93 16.59 5.84 0.65
N ASP A 94 17.13 4.93 -0.15
CA ASP A 94 18.45 5.08 -0.77
C ASP A 94 18.49 6.27 -1.73
N VAL A 95 17.45 6.44 -2.55
CA VAL A 95 17.32 7.60 -3.43
C VAL A 95 17.28 8.90 -2.64
N ALA A 96 16.54 8.94 -1.51
CA ALA A 96 16.53 10.11 -0.63
C ALA A 96 17.91 10.40 -0.02
N SER A 97 18.62 9.37 0.44
CA SER A 97 19.98 9.48 0.98
C SER A 97 20.98 9.96 -0.08
N LEU A 98 20.89 9.46 -1.30
CA LEU A 98 21.75 9.85 -2.42
C LEU A 98 21.51 11.30 -2.84
N LYS A 99 20.24 11.73 -2.91
CA LYS A 99 19.90 13.14 -3.17
C LYS A 99 20.54 14.06 -2.13
N GLN A 100 20.43 13.73 -0.85
CA GLN A 100 21.08 14.50 0.21
C GLN A 100 22.59 14.55 0.03
N LYS A 101 23.24 13.43 -0.30
CA LYS A 101 24.70 13.40 -0.56
C LYS A 101 25.09 14.24 -1.77
N ILE A 102 24.29 14.23 -2.83
CA ILE A 102 24.53 15.05 -4.03
C ILE A 102 24.43 16.53 -3.67
N ASP A 103 23.38 16.91 -2.93
CA ASP A 103 23.22 18.29 -2.46
C ASP A 103 24.40 18.71 -1.57
N ASP A 104 24.84 17.85 -0.66
CA ASP A 104 26.01 18.10 0.18
C ASP A 104 27.28 18.31 -0.67
N LEU A 105 27.46 17.52 -1.75
CA LEU A 105 28.62 17.61 -2.65
C LEU A 105 28.67 18.91 -3.45
N GLN A 106 27.52 19.51 -3.79
CA GLN A 106 27.47 20.77 -4.55
C GLN A 106 28.10 21.94 -3.80
N TYR A 107 28.16 21.88 -2.47
CA TYR A 107 28.66 22.96 -1.61
C TYR A 107 30.00 22.62 -0.94
N VAL A 108 30.67 21.53 -1.35
CA VAL A 108 31.98 21.15 -0.79
C VAL A 108 33.05 22.10 -1.29
N SER A 109 33.67 22.83 -0.36
CA SER A 109 34.88 23.58 -0.64
C SER A 109 36.15 22.76 -0.38
N TYR A 110 37.21 23.08 -1.12
CA TYR A 110 38.55 22.50 -1.00
C TYR A 110 39.63 23.55 -0.72
N ASP A 111 39.26 24.75 -0.28
CA ASP A 111 40.20 25.85 0.02
C ASP A 111 40.33 26.15 1.52
N GLY A 112 39.71 25.33 2.37
CA GLY A 112 39.64 25.55 3.81
C GLY A 112 38.53 26.51 4.25
N THR A 113 37.64 26.95 3.35
CA THR A 113 36.50 27.82 3.67
C THR A 113 35.19 27.05 3.70
N LEU A 114 34.30 27.40 4.63
CA LEU A 114 32.92 26.91 4.68
C LEU A 114 31.94 28.08 4.81
N THR A 115 30.98 28.15 3.89
CA THR A 115 29.81 29.04 4.03
C THR A 115 28.59 28.19 4.37
N TRP A 116 28.12 28.28 5.62
CA TRP A 116 27.00 27.45 6.08
C TRP A 116 25.74 28.29 6.32
N LYS A 117 24.74 28.11 5.46
CA LYS A 117 23.42 28.74 5.59
C LYS A 117 22.50 27.87 6.45
N ILE A 118 22.05 28.39 7.58
CA ILE A 118 21.04 27.72 8.41
C ILE A 118 19.64 28.11 7.91
N VAL A 119 18.97 27.17 7.23
CA VAL A 119 17.55 27.31 6.85
C VAL A 119 16.63 26.82 7.98
N SER A 120 15.39 27.31 8.01
CA SER A 120 14.38 26.95 9.03
C SER A 120 14.89 27.13 10.47
N PHE A 121 15.51 28.28 10.75
CA PHE A 121 16.15 28.56 12.04
C PHE A 121 15.21 28.37 13.24
N ASN A 122 13.97 28.88 13.15
CA ASN A 122 12.98 28.78 14.23
C ASN A 122 12.62 27.31 14.54
N GLU A 123 12.34 26.51 13.51
CA GLU A 123 12.02 25.09 13.65
C GLU A 123 13.17 24.33 14.33
N LYS A 124 14.39 24.51 13.85
CA LYS A 124 15.58 23.86 14.43
C LYS A 124 15.86 24.35 15.85
N THR A 125 15.50 25.57 16.19
CA THR A 125 15.62 26.10 17.55
C THR A 125 14.60 25.46 18.48
N MET A 126 13.35 25.27 18.02
CA MET A 126 12.32 24.55 18.77
C MET A 126 12.69 23.08 18.97
N ASP A 127 13.23 22.42 17.93
CA ASP A 127 13.72 21.04 18.04
C ASP A 127 14.90 20.92 19.04
N ALA A 128 15.76 21.93 19.12
CA ALA A 128 16.85 21.97 20.09
C ALA A 128 16.35 22.24 21.53
N GLN A 129 15.32 23.07 21.70
CA GLN A 129 14.71 23.35 23.00
C GLN A 129 13.88 22.18 23.53
N SER A 130 13.23 21.43 22.64
CA SER A 130 12.48 20.22 22.97
C SER A 130 13.35 18.96 23.07
N GLU A 131 14.67 19.11 22.95
CA GLU A 131 15.67 18.02 22.97
C GLU A 131 15.50 16.95 21.88
N ARG A 132 14.57 17.14 20.94
CA ARG A 132 14.38 16.25 19.79
C ARG A 132 15.63 16.19 18.91
N GLN A 133 16.28 17.34 18.71
CA GLN A 133 17.53 17.43 17.97
C GLN A 133 18.41 18.55 18.55
N THR A 134 19.32 18.19 19.44
CA THR A 134 20.14 19.14 20.22
C THR A 134 21.23 19.86 19.41
N SER A 135 21.65 19.30 18.27
CA SER A 135 22.69 19.89 17.42
C SER A 135 22.49 19.57 15.94
N ILE A 136 23.04 20.43 15.09
CA ILE A 136 23.07 20.26 13.63
C ILE A 136 24.51 20.27 13.13
N TYR A 137 24.76 19.62 12.00
CA TYR A 137 26.07 19.57 11.35
C TYR A 137 26.06 20.34 10.05
N SER A 138 27.19 20.98 9.73
CA SER A 138 27.41 21.51 8.38
C SER A 138 27.75 20.38 7.40
N PRO A 139 27.62 20.63 6.09
CA PRO A 139 28.29 19.84 5.08
C PRO A 139 29.81 19.78 5.36
N PRO A 140 30.49 18.69 4.96
CA PRO A 140 31.94 18.59 5.07
C PRO A 140 32.64 19.52 4.08
N PHE A 141 33.80 20.04 4.47
CA PHE A 141 34.69 20.82 3.61
C PHE A 141 36.15 20.37 3.85
N TYR A 142 37.04 20.74 2.93
CA TYR A 142 38.42 20.30 2.93
C TYR A 142 39.38 21.49 2.90
N SER A 143 40.55 21.31 3.50
CA SER A 143 41.62 22.32 3.44
C SER A 143 42.32 22.39 2.08
N SER A 144 42.29 21.29 1.32
CA SER A 144 42.79 21.11 -0.05
C SER A 144 42.18 19.83 -0.64
N PRO A 145 42.29 19.57 -1.96
CA PRO A 145 41.81 18.30 -2.56
C PRO A 145 42.36 17.03 -1.89
N THR A 146 43.58 17.10 -1.34
CA THR A 146 44.23 16.02 -0.58
C THR A 146 44.40 16.36 0.91
N GLY A 147 43.65 17.33 1.41
CA GLY A 147 43.82 17.93 2.73
C GLY A 147 42.95 17.32 3.83
N TYR A 148 42.87 18.01 4.96
CA TYR A 148 42.05 17.60 6.10
C TYR A 148 40.57 17.69 5.76
N LYS A 149 39.80 16.68 6.14
CA LYS A 149 38.33 16.72 6.09
C LYS A 149 37.79 17.31 7.38
N MET A 150 36.91 18.29 7.28
CA MET A 150 36.41 19.06 8.42
C MET A 150 34.91 19.33 8.28
N ARG A 151 34.24 19.64 9.39
CA ARG A 151 32.88 20.18 9.41
C ARG A 151 32.66 21.04 10.66
N ALA A 152 31.55 21.76 10.71
CA ALA A 152 31.10 22.46 11.90
C ALA A 152 29.92 21.71 12.57
N ARG A 153 29.80 21.89 13.89
CA ARG A 153 28.65 21.43 14.68
C ARG A 153 28.08 22.60 15.46
N LEU A 154 26.79 22.86 15.32
CA LEU A 154 26.10 23.97 15.97
C LEU A 154 25.03 23.45 16.93
N TYR A 155 25.04 24.00 18.14
CA TYR A 155 24.01 23.84 19.16
C TYR A 155 23.26 25.17 19.27
N LEU A 156 22.02 25.19 18.77
CA LEU A 156 21.20 26.40 18.74
C LEU A 156 20.73 26.81 20.13
N ASN A 157 20.54 25.84 21.03
CA ASN A 157 20.17 26.05 22.43
C ASN A 157 21.37 25.92 23.38
N GLY A 158 22.59 26.08 22.87
CA GLY A 158 23.84 26.00 23.64
C GLY A 158 24.24 24.58 24.05
N ASP A 159 25.51 24.43 24.46
CA ASP A 159 26.06 23.19 24.99
C ASP A 159 26.62 23.39 26.41
N ARG A 160 26.40 22.40 27.28
CA ARG A 160 26.88 22.39 28.69
C ARG A 160 26.55 23.69 29.44
N ASN A 161 27.56 24.43 29.89
CA ASN A 161 27.42 25.64 30.70
C ASN A 161 26.75 26.80 29.94
N ALA A 162 26.64 26.70 28.61
CA ALA A 162 25.98 27.66 27.74
C ALA A 162 24.55 27.26 27.36
N GLN A 163 24.05 26.13 27.87
CA GLN A 163 22.71 25.62 27.55
C GLN A 163 21.63 26.64 27.93
N GLY A 164 20.70 26.89 27.00
CA GLY A 164 19.58 27.83 27.17
C GLY A 164 19.93 29.31 27.07
N THR A 165 21.22 29.68 26.98
CA THR A 165 21.64 31.10 27.05
C THR A 165 22.41 31.57 25.82
N HIS A 166 23.18 30.71 25.16
CA HIS A 166 23.98 31.05 23.99
C HIS A 166 23.84 29.99 22.90
N MET A 167 24.29 30.32 21.70
CA MET A 167 24.58 29.31 20.68
C MET A 167 26.03 28.83 20.83
N SER A 168 26.26 27.53 20.68
CA SER A 168 27.60 26.94 20.76
C SER A 168 28.00 26.35 19.41
N LEU A 169 29.10 26.85 18.84
CA LEU A 169 29.63 26.41 17.56
C LEU A 169 30.99 25.72 17.76
N PHE A 170 31.14 24.54 17.16
CA PHE A 170 32.33 23.72 17.26
C PHE A 170 32.91 23.40 15.89
N PHE A 171 34.23 23.38 15.82
CA PHE A 171 34.97 22.86 14.69
C PHE A 171 35.25 21.38 14.92
N VAL A 172 35.00 20.56 13.91
CA VAL A 172 35.15 19.11 13.99
C VAL A 172 36.08 18.65 12.88
N LEU A 173 37.22 18.09 13.27
CA LEU A 173 38.10 17.37 12.37
C LEU A 173 37.51 15.97 12.13
N MET A 174 37.37 15.58 10.86
CA MET A 174 36.82 14.29 10.47
C MET A 174 37.92 13.39 9.92
N ARG A 175 37.70 12.07 9.97
CA ARG A 175 38.56 11.11 9.27
C ARG A 175 38.46 11.34 7.75
N GLY A 176 39.58 11.70 7.14
CA GLY A 176 39.73 11.91 5.71
C GLY A 176 40.38 10.70 5.01
N PRO A 177 40.24 10.59 3.68
CA PRO A 177 40.89 9.53 2.91
C PRO A 177 42.42 9.68 2.86
N ASN A 178 42.92 10.92 3.01
CA ASN A 178 44.33 11.26 2.90
C ASN A 178 45.03 11.46 4.25
N ASP A 179 44.39 11.09 5.38
CA ASP A 179 44.94 11.36 6.71
C ASP A 179 46.36 10.80 6.92
N ALA A 180 46.71 9.69 6.25
CA ALA A 180 48.03 9.06 6.35
C ALA A 180 49.19 9.94 5.86
N ILE A 181 48.92 10.91 4.98
CA ILE A 181 49.94 11.84 4.46
C ILE A 181 49.89 13.22 5.13
N LEU A 182 48.95 13.44 6.04
CA LEU A 182 48.74 14.72 6.72
C LEU A 182 49.52 14.79 8.03
N LYS A 183 49.94 15.99 8.40
CA LYS A 183 50.62 16.23 9.68
C LYS A 183 49.62 16.22 10.83
N PHE A 184 49.86 15.40 11.85
CA PHE A 184 49.11 15.44 13.10
C PHE A 184 50.03 15.79 14.29
N PRO A 185 49.50 16.45 15.34
CA PRO A 185 48.13 16.94 15.47
C PRO A 185 47.84 18.16 14.59
N PHE A 186 46.56 18.39 14.29
CA PHE A 186 46.11 19.55 13.52
C PHE A 186 46.48 20.84 14.27
N ASN A 187 47.19 21.76 13.61
CA ASN A 187 47.71 22.99 14.24
C ASN A 187 47.53 24.24 13.35
N TYR A 188 46.46 24.26 12.57
CA TYR A 188 46.09 25.41 11.76
C TYR A 188 45.14 26.32 12.53
N LYS A 189 45.18 27.62 12.20
CA LYS A 189 44.24 28.60 12.78
C LYS A 189 42.85 28.36 12.21
N VAL A 190 41.88 28.19 13.09
CA VAL A 190 40.45 28.11 12.76
C VAL A 190 39.82 29.47 13.06
N THR A 191 39.03 29.98 12.12
CA THR A 191 38.30 31.25 12.28
C THR A 191 36.82 30.99 12.08
N PHE A 192 35.99 31.37 13.05
CA PHE A 192 34.55 31.41 12.93
C PHE A 192 34.09 32.82 12.58
N CYS A 193 33.06 32.90 11.74
CA CYS A 193 32.43 34.16 11.37
C CYS A 193 30.91 33.95 11.36
N LEU A 194 30.20 34.65 12.25
CA LEU A 194 28.75 34.76 12.19
C LEU A 194 28.39 36.02 11.40
N TYR A 195 27.75 35.81 10.24
CA TYR A 195 27.38 36.89 9.33
C TYR A 195 26.18 37.68 9.85
N ASP A 196 26.42 38.95 10.15
CA ASP A 196 25.38 39.97 10.22
C ASP A 196 24.83 40.29 8.82
N GLN A 197 23.54 40.01 8.61
CA GLN A 197 22.84 40.22 7.33
C GLN A 197 22.16 41.60 7.25
N THR A 198 22.32 42.46 8.26
CA THR A 198 21.84 43.84 8.22
C THR A 198 22.75 44.71 7.33
N PRO A 199 22.29 45.89 6.88
CA PRO A 199 23.13 46.81 6.11
C PRO A 199 24.42 47.24 6.81
N GLN A 200 24.50 47.10 8.15
CA GLN A 200 25.66 47.47 8.94
C GLN A 200 26.80 46.45 8.85
N GLN A 201 26.52 45.20 8.44
CA GLN A 201 27.51 44.12 8.24
C GLN A 201 28.50 43.93 9.39
N ARG A 202 28.05 44.05 10.64
CA ARG A 202 28.88 43.87 11.84
C ARG A 202 29.02 42.40 12.21
N HIS A 203 29.81 41.68 11.44
CA HIS A 203 30.05 40.26 11.65
C HIS A 203 30.75 39.99 12.99
N ILE A 204 30.37 38.89 13.67
CA ILE A 204 31.05 38.41 14.87
C ILE A 204 32.12 37.42 14.41
N ILE A 205 33.38 37.72 14.70
CA ILE A 205 34.53 36.91 14.26
C ILE A 205 35.35 36.52 15.48
N ASP A 206 35.65 35.23 15.59
CA ASP A 206 36.56 34.71 16.61
C ASP A 206 37.47 33.64 16.00
N SER A 207 38.66 33.46 16.55
CA SER A 207 39.62 32.51 16.01
C SER A 207 40.50 31.89 17.08
N PHE A 208 40.82 30.61 16.87
CA PHE A 208 41.66 29.84 17.77
C PHE A 208 42.62 28.94 17.00
N ARG A 209 43.65 28.44 17.67
CA ARG A 209 44.47 27.33 17.20
C ARG A 209 44.21 26.15 18.12
N PRO A 210 43.86 24.96 17.60
CA PRO A 210 43.66 23.80 18.45
C PRO A 210 44.96 23.49 19.22
N ASP A 211 44.93 23.67 20.54
CA ASP A 211 46.04 23.29 21.43
C ASP A 211 45.80 21.87 21.93
N ILE A 212 46.85 21.06 21.90
CA ILE A 212 46.88 19.65 22.29
C ILE A 212 46.79 19.49 23.82
N ARG A 213 46.89 20.60 24.57
CA ARG A 213 46.89 20.63 26.05
C ARG A 213 45.57 21.07 26.68
N SER A 214 44.55 21.37 25.88
CA SER A 214 43.23 21.78 26.37
C SER A 214 42.31 20.56 26.51
N ASN A 215 42.41 19.84 27.63
CA ASN A 215 41.41 18.87 28.08
C ASN A 215 40.68 19.43 29.30
#